data_AF-A0A4R3QLC2-F1
#
_entry.id   AF-A0A4R3QLC2-F1
#
_cell.length_a   1.000
_cell.length_b   1.000
_cell.length_c   1.000
_cell.angle_alpha   90.00
_cell.angle_beta   90.00
_cell.angle_gamma   90.00
#
_symmetry.space_group_name_H-M   'P 1'
#
loop_
_entity.id
_entity.type
_entity.pdbx_description
1 polymer ?
#
loop_
_entity_poly.entity_id
_entity_poly.type
_entity_poly.pdbx_seq_one_letter_code
_entity_poly.pdbx_strand_id
1 'polypeptide(L)'
;MTLLRSFIFTAVVVLSLSAASVSTAADAPPAEEQSMADFIRNNPGCLEFNDQCSICAMVDGRAECSTPRIACVKKPYVCTRRADK
;
A
#
# COMPACT_ATOMS: atom_id res chain seq x y z
N MET A 1 -5.67 10.74 76.30
CA MET A 1 -4.50 11.21 75.54
C MET A 1 -4.03 10.08 74.64
N THR A 2 -3.75 10.40 73.37
CA THR A 2 -3.05 9.56 72.36
C THR A 2 -3.82 8.28 71.96
N LEU A 3 -4.35 8.10 70.75
CA LEU A 3 -3.74 8.31 69.44
C LEU A 3 -4.84 8.49 68.38
N LEU A 4 -5.29 9.74 68.19
CA LEU A 4 -5.68 10.18 66.86
C LEU A 4 -4.40 10.20 66.01
N ARG A 5 -4.53 9.88 64.72
CA ARG A 5 -3.55 10.09 63.63
C ARG A 5 -2.66 8.88 63.32
N SER A 6 -3.02 8.15 62.26
CA SER A 6 -2.27 8.22 61.00
C SER A 6 -2.65 7.03 60.11
N PHE A 7 -3.83 7.09 59.50
CA PHE A 7 -4.10 6.30 58.30
C PHE A 7 -3.48 7.04 57.11
N ILE A 8 -2.16 6.92 56.95
CA ILE A 8 -1.47 7.38 55.74
C ILE A 8 -1.49 6.19 54.78
N PHE A 9 -2.63 6.00 54.11
CA PHE A 9 -2.70 5.16 52.92
C PHE A 9 -2.09 5.95 51.75
N THR A 10 -0.77 5.89 51.62
CA THR A 10 -0.06 6.38 50.44
C THR A 10 -0.27 5.40 49.28
N ALA A 11 -1.39 5.54 48.58
CA ALA A 11 -1.57 4.92 47.27
C ALA A 11 -0.70 5.68 46.25
N VAL A 12 0.49 5.15 45.97
CA VAL A 12 1.34 5.64 44.89
C VAL A 12 0.68 5.22 43.57
N VAL A 13 -0.01 6.16 42.92
CA VAL A 13 -0.55 5.96 41.57
C VAL A 13 0.63 6.00 40.59
N VAL A 14 1.03 4.82 40.10
CA VAL A 14 2.01 4.70 39.02
C VAL A 14 1.28 5.04 37.71
N LEU A 15 1.45 6.27 37.23
CA LEU A 15 0.93 6.70 35.92
C LEU A 15 1.87 6.13 34.84
N SER A 16 1.61 4.90 34.38
CA SER A 16 2.33 4.30 33.26
C SER A 16 1.93 5.00 31.95
N LEU A 17 2.75 5.96 31.54
CA LEU A 17 2.61 6.66 30.26
C LEU A 17 2.95 5.67 29.12
N SER A 18 1.93 5.02 28.57
CA SER A 18 2.09 4.18 27.37
C SER A 18 2.29 5.12 26.19
N ALA A 19 3.55 5.33 25.79
CA ALA A 19 3.85 5.97 24.52
C ALA A 19 3.31 5.06 23.41
N ALA A 20 2.15 5.42 22.87
CA ALA A 20 1.64 4.84 21.63
C ALA A 20 2.68 5.14 20.54
N SER A 21 3.39 4.10 20.10
CA SER A 21 4.23 4.16 18.91
C SER A 21 3.30 4.40 17.72
N VAL A 22 3.05 5.67 17.41
CA VAL A 22 2.47 6.06 16.13
C VAL A 22 3.48 5.66 15.08
N SER A 23 3.27 4.50 14.47
CA SER A 23 3.94 4.14 13.22
C SER A 23 3.50 5.16 12.19
N THR A 24 4.25 6.26 12.07
CA THR A 24 4.24 7.07 10.87
C THR A 24 4.73 6.14 9.78
N ALA A 25 3.80 5.55 9.03
CA ALA A 25 4.11 5.00 7.73
C ALA A 25 4.70 6.18 6.96
N ALA A 26 6.03 6.23 6.89
CA ALA A 26 6.75 7.22 6.13
C ALA A 26 6.19 7.12 4.72
N ASP A 27 5.63 8.23 4.25
CA ASP A 27 5.14 8.39 2.89
C ASP A 27 6.38 8.21 2.00
N ALA A 28 6.61 6.97 1.58
CA ALA A 28 7.71 6.65 0.69
C ALA A 28 7.49 7.49 -0.57
N PRO A 29 8.51 8.22 -1.06
CA PRO A 29 8.35 9.02 -2.25
C PRO A 29 7.77 8.13 -3.36
N PRO A 30 6.75 8.58 -4.09
CA PRO A 30 6.12 7.78 -5.12
C PRO A 30 7.21 7.33 -6.07
N ALA A 31 7.47 6.03 -6.12
CA ALA A 31 8.38 5.45 -7.10
C ALA A 31 7.89 5.91 -8.48
N GLU A 32 8.81 6.40 -9.32
CA GLU A 32 8.44 6.90 -10.64
C GLU A 32 7.60 5.85 -11.37
N GLU A 33 6.30 6.12 -11.53
CA GLU A 33 5.39 5.18 -12.16
C GLU A 33 5.71 5.13 -13.66
N GLN A 34 6.08 3.94 -14.15
CA GLN A 34 6.27 3.73 -15.58
C GLN A 34 4.96 4.05 -16.34
N SER A 35 5.07 4.84 -17.41
CA SER A 35 3.95 5.08 -18.32
C SER A 35 3.52 3.79 -19.03
N MET A 36 2.23 3.65 -19.35
CA MET A 36 1.72 2.51 -20.11
C MET A 36 2.40 2.40 -21.48
N ALA A 37 2.61 3.53 -22.16
CA ALA A 37 3.28 3.56 -23.46
C ALA A 37 4.71 3.05 -23.37
N ASP A 38 5.44 3.42 -22.30
CA ASP A 38 6.80 2.95 -22.06
C ASP A 38 6.82 1.45 -21.76
N PHE A 39 5.87 0.97 -20.96
CA PHE A 39 5.76 -0.46 -20.68
C PHE A 39 5.53 -1.27 -21.96
N ILE A 40 4.57 -0.87 -22.80
CA ILE A 40 4.26 -1.56 -24.07
C ILE A 40 5.49 -1.56 -24.98
N ARG A 41 6.16 -0.40 -25.13
CA ARG A 41 7.37 -0.28 -25.94
C ARG A 41 8.51 -1.17 -25.45
N ASN A 42 8.68 -1.30 -24.14
CA ASN A 42 9.75 -2.09 -23.53
C ASN A 42 9.42 -3.59 -23.43
N ASN A 43 8.16 -3.99 -23.67
CA ASN A 43 7.70 -5.38 -23.61
C ASN A 43 7.08 -5.81 -24.96
N PRO A 44 7.85 -5.83 -26.06
CA PRO A 44 7.36 -6.32 -27.34
C PRO A 44 6.90 -7.78 -27.20
N GLY A 45 5.77 -8.13 -27.82
CA GLY A 45 5.19 -9.48 -27.75
C GLY A 45 4.36 -9.76 -26.49
N CYS A 46 4.25 -8.82 -25.56
CA CYS A 46 3.26 -8.91 -24.48
C CYS A 46 1.85 -8.70 -25.05
N LEU A 47 0.99 -9.71 -24.93
CA LEU A 47 -0.37 -9.70 -25.46
C LEU A 47 -1.41 -9.34 -24.39
N GLU A 48 -1.05 -9.50 -23.12
CA GLU A 48 -1.87 -9.10 -21.98
C GLU A 48 -0.99 -8.67 -20.81
N PHE A 49 -1.38 -7.60 -20.13
CA PHE A 49 -0.72 -7.09 -18.95
C PHE A 49 -1.72 -6.49 -17.96
N ASN A 50 -1.30 -6.26 -16.71
CA ASN A 50 -2.12 -5.59 -15.72
C ASN A 50 -1.28 -4.69 -14.81
N ASP A 51 -1.95 -3.80 -14.09
CA ASP A 51 -1.37 -2.87 -13.12
C ASP A 51 -1.94 -3.05 -11.71
N GLN A 52 -2.35 -4.28 -11.36
CA GLN A 52 -3.20 -4.63 -10.21
C GLN A 52 -4.68 -4.17 -10.33
N CYS A 53 -4.97 -3.09 -11.05
CA CYS A 53 -6.29 -2.46 -11.09
C CYS A 53 -7.11 -2.84 -12.31
N SER A 54 -6.45 -2.95 -13.45
CA SER A 54 -7.05 -3.19 -14.75
C SER A 54 -6.31 -4.31 -15.45
N ILE A 55 -7.04 -5.10 -16.23
CA ILE A 55 -6.45 -6.06 -17.16
C ILE A 55 -6.51 -5.42 -18.54
N CYS A 56 -5.38 -5.37 -19.23
CA CYS A 56 -5.23 -4.79 -20.56
C CYS A 56 -4.79 -5.87 -21.55
N ALA A 57 -5.49 -5.98 -22.68
CA ALA A 57 -5.12 -6.82 -23.80
C ALA A 57 -4.66 -5.98 -24.99
N MET A 58 -3.67 -6.46 -25.74
CA MET A 58 -3.26 -5.84 -27.00
C MET A 58 -4.18 -6.30 -28.13
N VAL A 59 -4.97 -5.38 -28.68
CA VAL A 59 -5.91 -5.59 -29.80
C VAL A 59 -5.56 -4.59 -30.88
N ASP A 60 -5.23 -5.07 -32.09
CA ASP A 60 -4.86 -4.24 -33.25
C ASP A 60 -3.81 -3.15 -32.93
N GLY A 61 -2.81 -3.50 -32.11
CA GLY A 61 -1.74 -2.60 -31.71
C GLY A 61 -2.11 -1.55 -30.65
N ARG A 62 -3.31 -1.62 -30.08
CA ARG A 62 -3.77 -0.78 -28.97
C ARG A 62 -4.02 -1.60 -27.72
N ALA A 63 -3.81 -0.98 -26.56
CA ALA A 63 -4.19 -1.58 -25.29
C ALA A 63 -5.67 -1.30 -25.02
N GLU A 64 -6.47 -2.36 -24.93
CA GLU A 64 -7.84 -2.30 -24.46
C GLU A 64 -7.91 -2.80 -23.02
N CYS A 65 -8.33 -1.94 -22.10
CA CYS A 65 -8.28 -2.20 -20.67
C CYS A 65 -9.68 -2.27 -20.05
N SER A 66 -9.85 -3.15 -19.06
CA SER A 66 -11.03 -3.17 -18.21
C SER A 66 -11.15 -1.89 -17.37
N THR A 67 -12.33 -1.63 -16.81
CA THR A 67 -12.47 -0.61 -15.76
C THR A 67 -11.69 -1.01 -14.51
N PRO A 68 -11.04 -0.07 -13.80
CA PRO A 68 -10.37 -0.35 -12.55
C PRO A 68 -11.31 -0.93 -11.49
N ARG A 69 -10.81 -1.89 -10.69
CA ARG A 69 -11.57 -2.42 -9.54
C ARG A 69 -11.70 -1.38 -8.42
N ILE A 70 -12.77 -1.49 -7.63
CA ILE A 70 -13.02 -0.61 -6.48
C ILE A 70 -11.86 -0.69 -5.48
N ALA A 71 -11.42 0.47 -5.00
CA ALA A 71 -10.36 0.63 -4.01
C ALA A 71 -9.00 0.04 -4.42
N CYS A 72 -8.72 -0.07 -5.73
CA CYS A 72 -7.42 -0.53 -6.18
C CYS A 72 -6.33 0.53 -6.03
N VAL A 73 -5.15 0.10 -5.58
CA VAL A 73 -3.91 0.87 -5.66
C VAL A 73 -3.10 0.35 -6.84
N LYS A 74 -2.80 1.24 -7.79
CA LYS A 74 -2.03 0.92 -8.98
C LYS A 74 -0.64 0.39 -8.61
N LYS A 75 -0.18 -0.62 -9.33
CA LYS A 75 1.17 -1.20 -9.24
C LYS A 75 1.87 -1.08 -10.59
N PRO A 76 3.20 -1.26 -10.62
CA PRO A 76 3.92 -1.37 -11.89
C PRO A 76 3.27 -2.42 -12.80
N TYR A 77 3.25 -2.13 -14.10
CA TYR A 77 2.68 -3.04 -15.08
C TYR A 77 3.42 -4.38 -15.10
N VAL A 78 2.66 -5.48 -15.21
CA VAL A 78 3.20 -6.84 -15.31
C VAL A 78 2.59 -7.51 -16.52
N CYS A 79 3.45 -8.08 -17.38
CA CYS A 79 3.00 -8.90 -18.51
C CYS A 79 2.49 -10.25 -18.00
N THR A 80 1.21 -10.55 -18.23
CA THR A 80 0.57 -11.80 -17.81
C THR A 80 0.55 -12.84 -18.92
N ARG A 81 0.56 -12.40 -20.19
CA ARG A 81 0.55 -13.29 -21.36
C ARG A 81 1.45 -12.75 -22.47
N ARG A 82 2.26 -13.63 -23.05
CA ARG A 82 3.10 -13.34 -24.22
C ARG A 82 2.69 -14.16 -25.43
N ALA A 83 3.12 -13.77 -26.62
CA ALA A 83 2.79 -14.45 -27.87
C ALA A 83 3.47 -15.83 -28.03
N ASP A 84 4.58 -16.02 -27.33
CA ASP A 84 5.47 -17.18 -27.38
C ASP A 84 5.20 -18.24 -26.31
N LYS A 85 4.18 -18.05 -25.47
CA LYS A 85 3.86 -18.92 -24.33
C LYS A 85 2.39 -19.36 -24.31
#